data_AF-A0A7Y2DDB5-F1
#
_entry.id   AF-A0A7Y2DDB5-F1
#
_cell.length_a   1.000
_cell.length_b   1.000
_cell.length_c   1.000
_cell.angle_alpha   90.00
_cell.angle_beta   90.00
_cell.angle_gamma   90.00
#
_symmetry.space_group_name_H-M   'P 1'
#
loop_
_entity.id
_entity.type
_entity.pdbx_description
1 polymer ?
#
loop_
_entity_poly.entity_id
_entity_poly.type
_entity_poly.pdbx_seq_one_letter_code
_entity_poly.pdbx_strand_id
1 'polypeptide(L)'
;VAALTVVLIVAALQMVHIDEVDTVASEPTPALAFDLLGERAVAGAVVLGAAAFLMIGAFDALWDVVHEDLGTPTWMANLGITLFGIPLILLGPFGGRLAQRVGPYSVAGVGLFLAAMFMAIYGQLPTGTWIFAVAMVHAITDGFTFSASGVAVSMAVADERQAGAQGLVGAAQALVGGIAAIVIGAVYDGFGRGTAYTVAAAGMAVLVMIGLALSAPLWRHRDGPGTPRPRLATGVGT
;
A
#
# COMPACT_ATOMS: atom_id res chain seq x y z
N VAL A 1 -12.29 22.22 7.95
CA VAL A 1 -11.90 20.80 7.78
C VAL A 1 -10.58 20.51 8.51
N ALA A 2 -9.46 21.17 8.18
CA ALA A 2 -8.15 20.93 8.82
C ALA A 2 -8.17 20.94 10.37
N ALA A 3 -8.81 21.94 11.00
CA ALA A 3 -8.91 22.00 12.47
C ALA A 3 -9.71 20.83 13.07
N LEU A 4 -10.77 20.38 12.39
CA LEU A 4 -11.57 19.22 12.81
C LEU A 4 -10.75 17.93 12.66
N THR A 5 -9.99 17.80 11.56
CA THR A 5 -9.08 16.67 11.35
C THR A 5 -8.00 16.60 12.43
N VAL A 6 -7.39 17.73 12.80
CA VAL A 6 -6.39 17.80 13.88
C VAL A 6 -7.01 17.41 15.23
N VAL A 7 -8.21 17.91 15.55
CA VAL A 7 -8.92 17.55 16.79
C VAL A 7 -9.26 16.07 16.83
N LEU A 8 -9.73 15.50 15.72
CA LEU A 8 -10.03 14.06 15.63
C LEU A 8 -8.76 13.20 15.75
N ILE A 9 -7.64 13.63 15.17
CA ILE A 9 -6.34 12.96 15.32
C ILE A 9 -5.86 13.02 16.77
N VAL A 10 -5.92 14.18 17.42
CA VAL A 10 -5.51 14.34 18.83
C VAL A 10 -6.41 13.51 19.75
N ALA A 11 -7.72 13.51 19.53
CA ALA A 11 -8.65 12.68 20.30
C ALA A 11 -8.39 11.17 20.08
N ALA A 12 -8.10 10.76 18.85
CA ALA A 12 -7.76 9.37 18.55
C ALA A 12 -6.44 8.94 19.20
N LEU A 13 -5.41 9.81 19.18
CA LEU A 13 -4.14 9.57 19.86
C LEU A 13 -4.30 9.47 21.39
N GLN A 14 -5.20 10.26 21.98
CA GLN A 14 -5.47 10.20 23.42
C GLN A 14 -6.26 8.96 23.87
N MET A 15 -6.99 8.32 22.95
CA MET A 15 -7.69 7.06 23.23
C MET A 15 -6.78 5.84 23.15
N VAL A 16 -5.61 5.95 22.51
CA VAL A 16 -4.64 4.86 22.44
C VAL A 16 -3.80 4.88 23.73
N HIS A 17 -4.13 3.97 24.66
CA HIS A 17 -3.23 3.65 25.77
C HIS A 17 -2.07 2.84 25.19
N ILE A 18 -0.88 3.45 25.14
CA ILE A 18 0.36 2.73 24.84
C ILE A 18 0.88 2.24 26.18
N ASP A 19 0.69 0.96 26.48
CA ASP A 19 1.40 0.31 27.58
C ASP A 19 2.88 0.24 27.17
N GLU A 20 3.66 1.19 27.66
CA GLU A 20 5.11 1.21 27.51
C GLU A 20 5.67 0.05 28.35
N VAL A 21 6.00 -1.06 27.71
CA VAL A 21 6.61 -2.19 28.40
C VAL A 21 8.05 -1.78 28.71
N ASP A 22 8.32 -1.45 29.97
CA ASP A 22 9.64 -1.18 30.52
C ASP A 22 10.55 -2.43 30.42
N THR A 23 11.03 -2.77 29.22
CA THR A 23 12.10 -3.76 29.06
C THR A 23 13.44 -3.08 29.26
N VAL A 24 13.87 -2.99 30.52
CA VAL A 24 15.27 -2.74 30.87
C VAL A 24 16.07 -4.01 30.55
N ALA A 25 16.38 -4.23 29.28
CA ALA A 25 17.32 -5.23 28.83
C ALA A 25 18.34 -4.55 27.91
N SER A 26 19.62 -4.64 28.29
CA SER A 26 20.79 -3.99 27.70
C SER A 26 20.65 -3.71 26.19
N GLU A 27 20.45 -2.45 25.83
CA GLU A 27 20.28 -2.03 24.44
C GLU A 27 21.52 -2.40 23.60
N PRO A 28 21.38 -3.23 22.56
CA PRO A 28 22.32 -3.24 21.46
C PRO A 28 22.31 -1.84 20.83
N THR A 29 23.48 -1.32 20.45
CA THR A 29 23.68 0.02 19.87
C THR A 29 22.56 0.39 18.89
N PRO A 30 21.97 1.61 18.96
CA PRO A 30 20.87 2.01 18.08
C PRO A 30 21.30 1.90 16.61
N ALA A 31 20.87 0.82 15.95
CA ALA A 31 21.08 0.63 14.52
C ALA A 31 20.07 1.49 13.76
N LEU A 32 20.57 2.34 12.85
CA LEU A 32 19.72 3.13 11.96
C LEU A 32 18.82 2.19 11.16
N ALA A 33 17.52 2.49 11.07
CA ALA A 33 16.52 1.67 10.37
C ALA A 33 16.86 1.31 8.90
N PHE A 34 17.84 1.98 8.28
CA PHE A 34 18.36 1.63 6.96
C PHE A 34 19.07 0.26 6.92
N ASP A 35 19.61 -0.23 8.04
CA ASP A 35 20.19 -1.57 8.11
C ASP A 35 19.15 -2.67 7.80
N LEU A 36 17.86 -2.41 8.09
CA LEU A 36 16.74 -3.30 7.76
C LEU A 36 16.60 -3.54 6.26
N LEU A 37 17.04 -2.60 5.41
CA LEU A 37 17.03 -2.81 3.96
C LEU A 37 17.98 -3.92 3.51
N GLY A 38 18.93 -4.32 4.35
CA GLY A 38 19.74 -5.51 4.12
C GLY A 38 18.91 -6.80 4.16
N GLU A 39 17.79 -6.80 4.90
CA GLU A 39 16.86 -7.92 4.94
C GLU A 39 15.93 -7.88 3.72
N ARG A 40 15.94 -8.95 2.93
CA ARG A 40 15.22 -8.99 1.65
C ARG A 40 13.72 -8.93 1.85
N ALA A 41 13.22 -9.44 2.98
CA ALA A 41 11.82 -9.32 3.38
C ALA A 41 11.41 -7.85 3.50
N VAL A 42 12.14 -7.08 4.32
CA VAL A 42 11.85 -5.68 4.57
C VAL A 42 12.02 -4.86 3.30
N ALA A 43 13.11 -5.06 2.55
CA ALA A 43 13.30 -4.40 1.26
C ALA A 43 12.14 -4.67 0.29
N GLY A 44 11.67 -5.92 0.20
CA GLY A 44 10.51 -6.29 -0.60
C GLY A 44 9.23 -5.57 -0.16
N ALA A 45 8.97 -5.50 1.15
CA ALA A 45 7.80 -4.81 1.70
C ALA A 45 7.85 -3.30 1.45
N VAL A 46 9.03 -2.68 1.61
CA VAL A 46 9.27 -1.26 1.30
C VAL A 46 9.02 -0.96 -0.18
N VAL A 47 9.52 -1.80 -1.09
CA VAL A 47 9.31 -1.64 -2.53
C VAL A 47 7.83 -1.80 -2.91
N LEU A 48 7.11 -2.75 -2.31
CA LEU A 48 5.67 -2.92 -2.54
C LEU A 48 4.87 -1.73 -1.98
N GLY A 49 5.27 -1.21 -0.81
CA GLY A 49 4.71 0.04 -0.26
C GLY A 49 4.94 1.22 -1.20
N ALA A 50 6.15 1.35 -1.74
CA ALA A 50 6.48 2.37 -2.73
C ALA A 50 5.67 2.24 -4.03
N ALA A 51 5.44 1.02 -4.52
CA ALA A 51 4.57 0.78 -5.68
C ALA A 51 3.14 1.27 -5.44
N ALA A 52 2.60 1.03 -4.24
CA ALA A 52 1.29 1.54 -3.84
C ALA A 52 1.25 3.08 -3.87
N PHE A 53 2.32 3.75 -3.45
CA PHE A 53 2.37 5.21 -3.45
C PHE A 53 2.71 5.83 -4.80
N LEU A 54 3.36 5.10 -5.71
CA LEU A 54 3.46 5.51 -7.10
C LEU A 54 2.05 5.69 -7.69
N MET A 55 1.15 4.75 -7.41
CA MET A 55 -0.26 4.86 -7.79
C MET A 55 -0.93 6.08 -7.17
N ILE A 56 -0.72 6.33 -5.87
CA ILE A 56 -1.27 7.52 -5.20
C ILE A 56 -0.75 8.81 -5.84
N GLY A 57 0.55 8.91 -6.11
CA GLY A 57 1.13 10.07 -6.80
C GLY A 57 0.58 10.25 -8.22
N ALA A 58 0.33 9.16 -8.94
CA ALA A 58 -0.31 9.23 -10.26
C ALA A 58 -1.78 9.71 -10.16
N PHE A 59 -2.53 9.27 -9.15
CA PHE A 59 -3.87 9.81 -8.90
C PHE A 59 -3.83 11.29 -8.50
N ASP A 60 -2.90 11.69 -7.64
CA ASP A 60 -2.71 13.08 -7.21
C ASP A 60 -2.44 14.01 -8.40
N ALA A 61 -1.61 13.56 -9.35
CA ALA A 61 -1.30 14.33 -10.56
C ALA A 61 -2.43 14.35 -11.60
N LEU A 62 -3.18 13.26 -11.73
CA LEU A 62 -4.06 13.07 -12.89
C LEU A 62 -5.54 13.28 -12.58
N TRP A 63 -5.99 13.05 -11.34
CA TRP A 63 -7.42 12.92 -11.05
C TRP A 63 -8.22 14.15 -11.47
N ASP A 64 -7.86 15.32 -10.97
CA ASP A 64 -8.61 16.55 -11.23
C ASP A 64 -8.46 16.98 -12.69
N VAL A 65 -7.23 17.05 -13.22
CA VAL A 65 -6.96 17.53 -14.59
C VAL A 65 -7.62 16.64 -15.65
N VAL A 66 -7.60 15.32 -15.48
CA VAL A 66 -8.24 14.38 -16.42
C VAL A 66 -9.75 14.54 -16.40
N HIS A 67 -10.34 14.73 -15.22
CA HIS A 67 -11.80 14.89 -15.12
C HIS A 67 -12.24 16.22 -15.72
N GLU A 68 -11.46 17.29 -15.54
CA GLU A 68 -11.67 18.59 -16.17
C GLU A 68 -11.58 18.52 -17.70
N ASP A 69 -10.52 17.92 -18.23
CA ASP A 69 -10.30 17.79 -19.69
C ASP A 69 -11.39 16.95 -20.39
N LEU A 70 -12.00 16.02 -19.65
CA LEU A 70 -13.12 15.20 -20.15
C LEU A 70 -14.49 15.85 -19.94
N GLY A 71 -14.55 17.06 -19.39
CA GLY A 71 -15.80 17.76 -19.10
C GLY A 71 -16.67 17.05 -18.06
N THR A 72 -16.04 16.36 -17.11
CA THR A 72 -16.77 15.59 -16.10
C THR A 72 -17.41 16.53 -15.09
N PRO A 73 -18.64 16.27 -14.62
CA PRO A 73 -19.26 17.10 -13.59
C PRO A 73 -18.38 17.21 -12.35
N THR A 74 -18.12 18.44 -11.90
CA THR A 74 -17.20 18.73 -10.77
C THR A 74 -17.58 18.02 -9.48
N TRP A 75 -18.88 17.84 -9.21
CA TRP A 75 -19.35 17.09 -8.04
C TRP A 75 -18.88 15.62 -8.05
N MET A 76 -18.74 15.02 -9.24
CA MET A 76 -18.31 13.64 -9.39
C MET A 76 -16.80 13.51 -9.13
N ALA A 77 -15.99 14.41 -9.67
CA ALA A 77 -14.56 14.47 -9.39
C ALA A 77 -14.29 14.67 -7.88
N ASN A 78 -15.00 15.60 -7.25
CA ASN A 78 -14.86 15.90 -5.81
C ASN A 78 -15.28 14.73 -4.90
N LEU A 79 -16.37 14.03 -5.24
CA LEU A 79 -16.81 12.87 -4.47
C LEU A 79 -15.93 11.64 -4.68
N GLY A 80 -15.26 11.53 -5.83
CA GLY A 80 -14.54 10.32 -6.21
C GLY A 80 -13.44 9.93 -5.23
N ILE A 81 -12.61 10.87 -4.79
CA ILE A 81 -11.56 10.61 -3.79
C ILE A 81 -12.17 10.11 -2.47
N THR A 82 -13.26 10.75 -2.02
CA THR A 82 -13.94 10.36 -0.78
C THR A 82 -14.54 8.96 -0.88
N LEU A 83 -15.24 8.67 -2.00
CA LEU A 83 -15.87 7.38 -2.24
C LEU A 83 -14.84 6.27 -2.44
N PHE A 84 -13.68 6.58 -3.02
CA PHE A 84 -12.56 5.65 -3.14
C PHE A 84 -12.03 5.25 -1.75
N GLY A 85 -12.01 6.18 -0.79
CA GLY A 85 -11.55 5.89 0.59
C GLY A 85 -12.47 4.98 1.40
N ILE A 86 -13.78 4.94 1.11
CA ILE A 86 -14.75 4.17 1.91
C ILE A 86 -14.43 2.66 1.90
N PRO A 87 -14.25 1.99 0.75
CA PRO A 87 -13.83 0.59 0.72
C PRO A 87 -12.52 0.32 1.47
N LEU A 88 -11.53 1.22 1.38
CA LEU A 88 -10.25 1.05 2.09
C LEU A 88 -10.45 1.01 3.62
N ILE A 89 -11.32 1.87 4.15
CA ILE A 89 -11.63 1.91 5.57
C ILE A 89 -12.42 0.66 6.00
N LEU A 90 -13.47 0.30 5.25
CA LEU A 90 -14.37 -0.78 5.63
C LEU A 90 -13.75 -2.17 5.44
N LEU A 91 -12.97 -2.35 4.37
CA LEU A 91 -12.39 -3.64 3.98
C LEU A 91 -10.95 -3.82 4.47
N GLY A 92 -10.26 -2.75 4.87
CA GLY A 92 -8.88 -2.79 5.36
C GLY A 92 -8.60 -3.84 6.44
N PRO A 93 -9.45 -3.98 7.49
CA PRO A 93 -9.29 -5.02 8.51
C PRO A 93 -9.46 -6.46 7.98
N PHE A 94 -10.26 -6.64 6.93
CA PHE A 94 -10.41 -7.92 6.25
C PHE A 94 -9.19 -8.21 5.39
N GLY A 95 -8.70 -7.20 4.65
CA GLY A 95 -7.48 -7.28 3.87
C GLY A 95 -6.24 -7.61 4.70
N GLY A 96 -6.10 -7.00 5.88
CA GLY A 96 -4.99 -7.30 6.80
C GLY A 96 -5.01 -8.75 7.28
N ARG A 97 -6.19 -9.25 7.66
CA ARG A 97 -6.37 -10.67 8.03
C ARG A 97 -6.12 -11.62 6.86
N LEU A 98 -6.53 -11.23 5.65
CA LEU A 98 -6.26 -12.00 4.43
C LEU A 98 -4.75 -12.10 4.18
N ALA A 99 -4.03 -10.97 4.27
CA ALA A 99 -2.58 -10.89 4.11
C ALA A 99 -1.85 -11.78 5.12
N GLN A 100 -2.24 -11.75 6.40
CA GLN A 100 -1.65 -12.60 7.44
C GLN A 100 -1.87 -14.11 7.19
N ARG A 101 -3.03 -14.49 6.64
CA ARG A 101 -3.38 -15.90 6.39
C ARG A 101 -2.73 -16.46 5.12
N VAL A 102 -2.90 -15.76 4.00
CA VAL A 102 -2.50 -16.22 2.66
C VAL A 102 -1.02 -15.92 2.40
N GLY A 103 -0.51 -14.83 2.95
CA GLY A 103 0.85 -14.36 2.71
C GLY A 103 0.83 -12.91 2.24
N PRO A 104 1.48 -11.99 2.97
CA PRO A 104 1.30 -10.56 2.71
C PRO A 104 1.92 -10.10 1.39
N TYR A 105 3.06 -10.69 0.99
CA TYR A 105 3.69 -10.39 -0.31
C TYR A 105 2.85 -10.83 -1.50
N SER A 106 2.19 -11.99 -1.41
CA SER A 106 1.32 -12.50 -2.49
C SER A 106 0.06 -11.66 -2.62
N VAL A 107 -0.57 -11.31 -1.48
CA VAL A 107 -1.77 -10.44 -1.47
C VAL A 107 -1.43 -9.04 -1.99
N ALA A 108 -0.31 -8.45 -1.54
CA ALA A 108 0.17 -7.16 -2.04
C ALA A 108 0.48 -7.22 -3.53
N GLY A 109 1.21 -8.25 -3.99
CA GLY A 109 1.59 -8.40 -5.38
C GLY A 109 0.39 -8.53 -6.32
N VAL A 110 -0.59 -9.39 -5.98
CA VAL A 110 -1.82 -9.55 -6.78
C VAL A 110 -2.61 -8.24 -6.81
N GLY A 111 -2.81 -7.61 -5.65
CA GLY A 111 -3.55 -6.36 -5.55
C GLY A 111 -2.92 -5.23 -6.37
N LEU A 112 -1.62 -5.01 -6.19
CA LEU A 112 -0.89 -3.95 -6.90
C LEU A 112 -0.75 -4.21 -8.39
N PHE A 113 -0.68 -5.47 -8.81
CA PHE A 113 -0.69 -5.81 -10.24
C PHE A 113 -2.06 -5.53 -10.85
N LEU A 114 -3.15 -5.89 -10.16
CA LEU A 114 -4.51 -5.56 -10.59
C LEU A 114 -4.73 -4.04 -10.60
N ALA A 115 -4.18 -3.32 -9.62
CA ALA A 115 -4.18 -1.87 -9.58
C ALA A 115 -3.46 -1.26 -10.80
N ALA A 116 -2.29 -1.80 -11.17
CA ALA A 116 -1.59 -1.39 -12.39
C ALA A 116 -2.42 -1.63 -13.65
N MET A 117 -3.19 -2.74 -13.72
CA MET A 117 -4.12 -2.98 -14.82
C MET A 117 -5.23 -1.93 -14.87
N PHE A 118 -5.82 -1.57 -13.72
CA PHE A 118 -6.82 -0.49 -13.66
C PHE A 118 -6.24 0.85 -14.11
N MET A 119 -5.00 1.17 -13.71
CA MET A 119 -4.32 2.38 -14.17
C MET A 119 -4.19 2.41 -15.70
N ALA A 120 -3.75 1.31 -16.32
CA ALA A 120 -3.68 1.22 -17.77
C ALA A 120 -5.06 1.39 -18.44
N ILE A 121 -6.11 0.82 -17.84
CA ILE A 121 -7.50 0.94 -18.34
C ILE A 121 -7.95 2.41 -18.33
N TYR A 122 -7.68 3.18 -17.27
CA TYR A 122 -8.10 4.59 -17.19
C TYR A 122 -7.61 5.43 -18.35
N GLY A 123 -6.37 5.19 -18.81
CA GLY A 123 -5.78 5.88 -19.95
C GLY A 123 -6.57 5.69 -21.26
N GLN A 124 -7.36 4.63 -21.37
CA GLN A 124 -8.10 4.25 -22.57
C GLN A 124 -9.59 4.62 -22.50
N LEU A 125 -10.10 5.04 -21.34
CA LEU A 125 -11.53 5.28 -21.17
C LEU A 125 -11.98 6.59 -21.84
N PRO A 126 -13.14 6.60 -22.51
CA PRO A 126 -13.54 7.74 -23.33
C PRO A 126 -14.08 8.92 -22.51
N THR A 127 -14.56 8.71 -21.28
CA THR A 127 -15.18 9.75 -20.46
C THR A 127 -14.78 9.63 -18.99
N GLY A 128 -14.81 10.73 -18.24
CA GLY A 128 -14.49 10.71 -16.81
C GLY A 128 -15.54 9.96 -15.98
N THR A 129 -16.81 9.90 -16.43
CA THR A 129 -17.82 9.02 -15.80
C THR A 129 -17.39 7.56 -15.80
N TRP A 130 -16.79 7.08 -16.89
CA TRP A 130 -16.25 5.72 -16.95
C TRP A 130 -15.04 5.55 -16.04
N ILE A 131 -14.13 6.51 -16.00
CA ILE A 131 -12.97 6.49 -15.09
C ILE A 131 -13.46 6.38 -13.64
N PHE A 132 -14.40 7.22 -13.25
CA PHE A 132 -15.01 7.20 -11.93
C PHE A 132 -15.65 5.84 -11.62
N ALA A 133 -16.46 5.29 -12.53
CA ALA A 133 -17.14 4.01 -12.31
C ALA A 133 -16.13 2.86 -12.11
N VAL A 134 -15.09 2.80 -12.94
CA VAL A 134 -14.02 1.81 -12.81
C VAL A 134 -13.21 2.04 -11.53
N ALA A 135 -13.00 3.30 -11.12
CA ALA A 135 -12.34 3.62 -9.86
C ALA A 135 -13.10 3.10 -8.63
N MET A 136 -14.43 3.05 -8.67
CA MET A 136 -15.20 2.45 -7.57
C MET A 136 -14.95 0.93 -7.47
N VAL A 137 -14.75 0.25 -8.60
CA VAL A 137 -14.41 -1.18 -8.63
C VAL A 137 -12.97 -1.41 -8.17
N HIS A 138 -12.05 -0.57 -8.64
CA HIS A 138 -10.66 -0.58 -8.21
C HIS A 138 -10.55 -0.40 -6.68
N ALA A 139 -11.29 0.54 -6.10
CA ALA A 139 -11.31 0.80 -4.66
C ALA A 139 -11.67 -0.44 -3.83
N ILE A 140 -12.58 -1.29 -4.31
CA ILE A 140 -12.95 -2.54 -3.62
C ILE A 140 -11.75 -3.50 -3.56
N THR A 141 -11.04 -3.62 -4.68
CA THR A 141 -9.84 -4.46 -4.77
C THR A 141 -8.78 -3.94 -3.79
N ASP A 142 -8.48 -2.65 -3.86
CA ASP A 142 -7.51 -2.01 -2.97
C ASP A 142 -7.92 -2.12 -1.51
N GLY A 143 -9.21 -2.05 -1.19
CA GLY A 143 -9.69 -2.25 0.16
C GLY A 143 -9.29 -3.61 0.76
N PHE A 144 -9.14 -4.65 -0.06
CA PHE A 144 -8.67 -5.96 0.39
C PHE A 144 -7.14 -6.12 0.36
N THR A 145 -6.42 -5.33 -0.45
CA THR A 145 -5.00 -5.61 -0.73
C THR A 145 -4.04 -4.52 -0.28
N PHE A 146 -4.50 -3.29 -0.10
CA PHE A 146 -3.64 -2.12 0.14
C PHE A 146 -2.86 -2.21 1.46
N SER A 147 -3.45 -2.80 2.51
CA SER A 147 -2.81 -2.97 3.82
C SER A 147 -1.73 -4.06 3.83
N ALA A 148 -1.61 -4.88 2.78
CA ALA A 148 -0.75 -6.06 2.79
C ALA A 148 0.75 -5.73 2.85
N SER A 149 1.21 -4.59 2.32
CA SER A 149 2.62 -4.15 2.43
C SER A 149 2.99 -3.77 3.87
N GLY A 150 2.10 -3.08 4.59
CA GLY A 150 2.26 -2.79 6.01
C GLY A 150 2.27 -4.06 6.88
N VAL A 151 1.43 -5.04 6.54
CA VAL A 151 1.47 -6.37 7.19
C VAL A 151 2.78 -7.10 6.87
N ALA A 152 3.27 -7.01 5.62
CA ALA A 152 4.50 -7.66 5.19
C ALA A 152 5.71 -7.20 6.01
N VAL A 153 5.86 -5.89 6.20
CA VAL A 153 6.98 -5.36 6.98
C VAL A 153 6.84 -5.71 8.46
N SER A 154 5.63 -5.66 9.01
CA SER A 154 5.41 -6.01 10.42
C SER A 154 5.65 -7.48 10.73
N MET A 155 5.45 -8.38 9.77
CA MET A 155 5.77 -9.79 9.96
C MET A 155 7.26 -10.12 9.70
N ALA A 156 8.02 -9.17 9.17
CA ALA A 156 9.43 -9.38 8.79
C ALA A 156 10.43 -8.92 9.85
N VAL A 157 10.00 -8.13 10.85
CA VAL A 157 10.86 -7.55 11.87
C VAL A 157 10.37 -7.90 13.27
N ALA A 158 11.30 -7.91 14.24
CA ALA A 158 10.96 -8.04 15.66
C ALA A 158 10.21 -6.80 16.18
N ASP A 159 9.47 -6.95 17.29
CA ASP A 159 8.57 -5.93 17.82
C ASP A 159 9.30 -4.62 18.16
N GLU A 160 10.55 -4.71 18.64
CA GLU A 160 11.39 -3.56 19.00
C GLU A 160 11.79 -2.72 17.78
N ARG A 161 11.68 -3.29 16.57
CA ARG A 161 12.10 -2.65 15.31
C ARG A 161 10.92 -2.21 14.44
N GLN A 162 9.68 -2.44 14.88
CA GLN A 162 8.46 -2.13 14.12
C GLN A 162 8.38 -0.67 13.72
N ALA A 163 8.67 0.25 14.65
CA ALA A 163 8.61 1.69 14.39
C ALA A 163 9.59 2.12 13.29
N GLY A 164 10.83 1.64 13.35
CA GLY A 164 11.84 1.91 12.32
C GLY A 164 11.47 1.32 10.96
N ALA A 165 10.93 0.10 10.94
CA ALA A 165 10.55 -0.57 9.70
C ALA A 165 9.32 0.08 9.02
N GLN A 166 8.28 0.41 9.80
CA GLN A 166 7.11 1.15 9.29
C GLN A 166 7.49 2.57 8.87
N GLY A 167 8.38 3.23 9.60
CA GLY A 167 8.93 4.54 9.24
C GLY A 167 9.65 4.51 7.88
N LEU A 168 10.40 3.45 7.61
CA LEU A 168 11.09 3.24 6.33
C LEU A 168 10.10 3.01 5.17
N VAL A 169 9.04 2.22 5.39
CA VAL A 169 7.96 2.05 4.42
C VAL A 169 7.29 3.40 4.14
N GLY A 170 6.91 4.15 5.18
CA GLY A 170 6.30 5.47 5.05
C GLY A 170 7.19 6.49 4.33
N ALA A 171 8.49 6.48 4.60
CA ALA A 171 9.46 7.34 3.92
C ALA A 171 9.57 7.01 2.43
N ALA A 172 9.67 5.73 2.09
CA ALA A 172 9.70 5.29 0.69
C ALA A 172 8.39 5.63 -0.04
N GLN A 173 7.26 5.46 0.64
CA GLN A 173 5.94 5.82 0.15
C GLN A 173 5.86 7.32 -0.17
N ALA A 174 6.19 8.20 0.78
CA ALA A 174 6.15 9.64 0.57
C ALA A 174 7.07 10.09 -0.58
N LEU A 175 8.31 9.56 -0.61
CA LEU A 175 9.29 9.90 -1.65
C LEU A 175 8.79 9.49 -3.05
N VAL A 176 8.36 8.23 -3.19
CA VAL A 176 7.92 7.71 -4.49
C VAL A 176 6.61 8.35 -4.93
N GLY A 177 5.67 8.60 -4.01
CA GLY A 177 4.45 9.33 -4.32
C GLY A 177 4.73 10.75 -4.83
N GLY A 178 5.60 11.49 -4.16
CA GLY A 178 5.97 12.85 -4.58
C GLY A 178 6.68 12.88 -5.94
N ILE A 179 7.64 11.98 -6.17
CA ILE A 179 8.32 11.86 -7.47
C ILE A 179 7.33 11.47 -8.56
N ALA A 180 6.44 10.50 -8.28
CA ALA A 180 5.44 10.04 -9.22
C ALA A 180 4.50 11.18 -9.62
N ALA A 181 4.02 11.99 -8.67
CA ALA A 181 3.14 13.11 -8.98
C ALA A 181 3.79 14.10 -9.98
N ILE A 182 5.05 14.47 -9.74
CA ILE A 182 5.80 15.37 -10.63
C ILE A 182 6.00 14.75 -12.02
N VAL A 183 6.52 13.51 -12.06
CA VAL A 183 6.87 12.84 -13.31
C VAL A 183 5.62 12.54 -14.14
N ILE A 184 4.57 12.02 -13.51
CA ILE A 184 3.33 11.67 -14.21
C ILE A 184 2.61 12.92 -14.70
N GLY A 185 2.58 14.01 -13.93
CA GLY A 185 2.07 15.30 -14.38
C GLY A 185 2.83 15.81 -15.61
N ALA A 186 4.17 15.78 -15.59
CA ALA A 186 4.97 16.18 -16.75
C ALA A 186 4.73 15.29 -17.99
N VAL A 187 4.54 13.98 -17.80
CA VAL A 187 4.20 13.05 -18.89
C VAL A 187 2.80 13.35 -19.43
N TYR A 188 1.85 13.72 -18.58
CA TYR A 188 0.51 14.12 -18.99
C TYR A 188 0.54 15.33 -19.90
N ASP A 189 1.22 16.40 -19.48
CA ASP A 189 1.33 17.65 -20.24
C ASP A 189 2.02 17.44 -21.59
N GLY A 190 3.06 16.58 -21.63
CA GLY A 190 3.86 16.36 -22.84
C GLY A 190 3.31 15.31 -23.81
N PHE A 191 2.68 14.25 -23.30
CA PHE A 191 2.33 13.04 -24.08
C PHE A 191 0.88 12.59 -23.89
N GLY A 192 0.11 13.32 -23.09
CA GLY A 192 -1.32 13.09 -22.88
C GLY A 192 -1.66 11.95 -21.92
N ARG A 193 -2.96 11.89 -21.63
CA ARG A 193 -3.60 10.98 -20.68
C ARG A 193 -3.22 9.50 -20.83
N GLY A 194 -3.35 8.96 -22.03
CA GLY A 194 -3.13 7.53 -22.28
C GLY A 194 -1.70 7.11 -21.93
N THR A 195 -0.73 7.96 -22.29
CA THR A 195 0.69 7.75 -21.99
C THR A 195 0.94 7.85 -20.49
N ALA A 196 0.43 8.89 -19.82
CA ALA A 196 0.64 9.10 -18.38
C ALA A 196 0.16 7.91 -17.53
N TYR A 197 -1.06 7.43 -17.77
CA TYR A 197 -1.61 6.26 -17.09
C TYR A 197 -0.84 4.96 -17.40
N THR A 198 -0.37 4.79 -18.64
CA THR A 198 0.41 3.62 -19.04
C THR A 198 1.81 3.63 -18.40
N VAL A 199 2.46 4.80 -18.31
CA VAL A 199 3.74 4.95 -17.62
C VAL A 199 3.60 4.67 -16.13
N ALA A 200 2.54 5.17 -15.48
CA ALA A 200 2.25 4.83 -14.09
C ALA A 200 2.06 3.32 -13.91
N ALA A 201 1.22 2.69 -14.74
CA ALA A 201 0.98 1.24 -14.70
C ALA A 201 2.27 0.42 -14.89
N ALA A 202 3.11 0.80 -15.85
CA ALA A 202 4.40 0.14 -16.10
C ALA A 202 5.35 0.30 -14.90
N GLY A 203 5.45 1.50 -14.34
CA GLY A 203 6.25 1.76 -13.13
C GLY A 203 5.80 0.93 -11.94
N MET A 204 4.48 0.85 -11.71
CA MET A 204 3.90 -0.03 -10.68
C MET A 204 4.28 -1.49 -10.93
N ALA A 205 4.07 -1.99 -12.14
CA ALA A 205 4.37 -3.38 -12.47
C ALA A 205 5.85 -3.70 -12.23
N VAL A 206 6.78 -2.81 -12.62
CA VAL A 206 8.22 -2.98 -12.37
C VAL A 206 8.51 -3.05 -10.87
N LEU A 207 7.98 -2.12 -10.06
CA LEU A 207 8.19 -2.13 -8.62
C LEU A 207 7.59 -3.38 -7.96
N VAL A 208 6.40 -3.80 -8.38
CA VAL A 208 5.77 -5.04 -7.90
C VAL A 208 6.68 -6.24 -8.21
N MET A 209 7.18 -6.36 -9.44
CA MET A 209 8.08 -7.44 -9.81
C MET A 209 9.38 -7.43 -8.99
N ILE A 210 9.95 -6.26 -8.71
CA ILE A 210 11.13 -6.11 -7.85
C ILE A 210 10.80 -6.54 -6.41
N GLY A 211 9.70 -6.04 -5.83
CA GLY A 211 9.28 -6.36 -4.46
C GLY A 211 9.00 -7.86 -4.27
N LEU A 212 8.38 -8.50 -5.26
CA LEU A 212 8.16 -9.94 -5.29
C LEU A 212 9.47 -10.72 -5.46
N ALA A 213 10.39 -10.27 -6.32
CA ALA A 213 11.69 -10.92 -6.50
C ALA A 213 12.57 -10.84 -5.24
N LEU A 214 12.50 -9.72 -4.50
CA LEU A 214 13.19 -9.55 -3.23
C LEU A 214 12.62 -10.49 -2.15
N SER A 215 11.29 -10.67 -2.12
CA SER A 215 10.60 -11.51 -1.13
C SER A 215 10.51 -13.00 -1.50
N ALA A 216 10.84 -13.39 -2.73
CA ALA A 216 10.77 -14.77 -3.23
C ALA A 216 11.51 -15.84 -2.39
N PRO A 217 12.68 -15.57 -1.76
CA PRO A 217 13.34 -16.56 -0.90
C PRO A 217 12.52 -16.98 0.31
N LEU A 218 11.63 -16.10 0.81
CA LEU A 218 10.78 -16.37 1.97
C LEU A 218 9.66 -17.36 1.66
N TRP A 219 9.22 -17.43 0.40
CA TRP A 219 8.19 -18.37 -0.04
C TRP A 219 8.73 -19.81 -0.08
N ARG A 220 10.01 -19.99 -0.42
CA ARG A 220 10.63 -21.32 -0.53
C ARG A 220 10.87 -22.00 0.81
N HIS A 221 10.94 -21.26 1.92
CA HIS A 221 11.15 -21.84 3.25
C HIS A 221 9.86 -22.23 3.97
N ARG A 222 8.70 -21.73 3.54
CA ARG A 222 7.39 -22.15 4.07
C ARG A 222 6.97 -23.53 3.54
N ASP A 223 7.44 -23.90 2.35
CA ASP A 223 7.17 -25.19 1.69
C ASP A 223 8.33 -26.22 1.81
N GLY A 224 9.35 -25.93 2.62
CA GLY A 224 10.42 -26.89 2.92
C GLY A 224 9.94 -28.00 3.87
N PRO A 225 10.39 -29.26 3.69
CA PRO A 225 10.02 -30.37 4.56
C PRO A 225 10.64 -30.16 5.95
N GLY A 226 9.93 -29.49 6.86
CA GLY A 226 10.43 -29.27 8.23
C GLY A 226 9.75 -28.17 9.06
N THR A 227 8.83 -27.37 8.51
CA THR A 227 8.10 -26.38 9.33
C THR A 227 7.14 -27.08 10.30
N PRO A 228 7.29 -26.91 11.64
CA PRO A 228 6.37 -27.51 12.59
C PRO A 228 4.97 -26.95 12.35
N ARG A 229 4.02 -27.81 11.98
CA ARG A 229 2.61 -27.42 11.96
C ARG A 229 2.23 -27.00 13.38
N PRO A 230 1.54 -25.86 13.57
CA PRO A 230 1.02 -25.50 14.88
C PRO A 230 0.14 -26.65 15.35
N ARG A 231 0.48 -27.24 16.50
CA ARG A 231 -0.33 -28.29 17.12
C ARG A 231 -1.70 -27.67 17.36
N LEU A 232 -2.71 -28.13 16.61
CA LEU A 232 -4.09 -27.92 17.00
C LEU A 232 -4.20 -28.44 18.43
N ALA A 233 -4.49 -27.54 19.37
CA ALA A 233 -4.79 -27.92 20.73
C ALA A 233 -6.01 -28.83 20.67
N THR A 234 -5.78 -30.14 20.74
CA THR A 234 -6.82 -31.13 20.96
C THR A 234 -7.28 -30.98 22.40
N GLY A 235 -8.12 -29.97 22.63
CA GLY A 235 -8.96 -29.89 23.81
C GLY A 235 -10.17 -30.80 23.60
N VAL A 236 -10.02 -32.10 23.85
CA VAL A 236 -11.13 -32.97 24.27
C VAL A 236 -10.56 -33.98 25.25
N GLY A 237 -10.89 -33.81 26.52
CA GLY A 237 -10.52 -34.70 27.61
C GLY A 237 -11.48 -34.48 28.77
N THR A 238 -12.64 -35.14 28.65
CA THR A 238 -13.57 -35.64 29.69
C THR A 238 -13.99 -34.70 30.82
#